data_AF-A0A3N5X6N9-F1
#
_entry.id   AF-A0A3N5X6N9-F1
#
_cell.length_a   1.000
_cell.length_b   1.000
_cell.length_c   1.000
_cell.angle_alpha   90.00
_cell.angle_beta   90.00
_cell.angle_gamma   90.00
#
_symmetry.space_group_name_H-M   'P 1'
#
loop_
_entity.id
_entity.type
_entity.pdbx_description
1 polymer ?
#
loop_
_entity_poly.entity_id
_entity_poly.type
_entity_poly.pdbx_seq_one_letter_code
_entity_poly.pdbx_strand_id
1 'polypeptide(L)'
;MSSHEIPEIWLERFLLDELPPNEAEQVRRAVASDPVVAQKLDQLRQSGEELLRRYPPGLFTAKIRDRMPPAEPRRAPAVRSVFFSPVSLALLSVMVIAGLSLPFFRQANREAPPTQEGVRGKGDETRLLVFLKTAEGVRQLSNGAKVGRNDIVQLSYYSAGQKYGVILSLDGQGSITQHLPEQGAQAPALSKGRATPLPSAFRLDEAPTGEIFFFVTSNQPFPVQLVRDAMRTPKTGWDHRSRRLSLPAGYQQSTVMLEKEETR
;
A
#
# COMPACT_ATOMS: atom_id res chain seq x y z
N MET A 1 44.33 5.38 -2.38
CA MET A 1 42.95 5.22 -1.89
C MET A 1 42.43 3.95 -2.51
N SER A 2 42.30 2.90 -1.70
CA SER A 2 42.18 1.51 -2.16
C SER A 2 40.77 1.23 -2.70
N SER A 3 40.67 0.50 -3.80
CA SER A 3 39.46 0.21 -4.61
C SER A 3 38.35 -0.61 -3.93
N HIS A 4 38.10 -0.41 -2.64
CA HIS A 4 37.06 -1.10 -1.86
C HIS A 4 35.81 -0.24 -1.60
N GLU A 5 35.64 0.89 -2.30
CA GLU A 5 34.79 2.00 -1.81
C GLU A 5 33.53 2.34 -2.60
N ILE A 6 33.11 1.55 -3.61
CA ILE A 6 31.80 1.80 -4.26
C ILE A 6 30.72 0.93 -3.59
N PRO A 7 29.74 1.56 -2.90
CA PRO A 7 28.61 0.83 -2.33
C PRO A 7 27.76 0.20 -3.43
N GLU A 8 27.20 -0.98 -3.15
CA GLU A 8 26.33 -1.71 -4.09
C GLU A 8 25.13 -0.87 -4.56
N ILE A 9 24.55 -0.08 -3.66
CA ILE A 9 23.45 0.84 -3.98
C ILE A 9 23.83 1.91 -5.02
N TRP A 10 25.11 2.26 -5.17
CA TRP A 10 25.56 3.15 -6.25
C TRP A 10 25.59 2.41 -7.59
N LEU A 11 25.97 1.13 -7.61
CA LEU A 11 25.95 0.32 -8.83
C LEU A 11 24.51 0.09 -9.32
N GLU A 12 23.57 -0.14 -8.40
CA GLU A 12 22.15 -0.25 -8.72
C GLU A 12 21.60 1.04 -9.32
N ARG A 13 21.84 2.19 -8.66
CA ARG A 13 21.41 3.51 -9.16
C ARG A 13 22.09 3.89 -10.48
N PHE A 14 23.32 3.44 -10.70
CA PHE A 14 24.01 3.60 -11.98
C PHE A 14 23.31 2.83 -13.11
N LEU A 15 22.89 1.58 -12.87
CA LEU A 15 22.15 0.78 -13.86
C LEU A 15 20.78 1.37 -14.21
N LEU A 16 20.18 2.12 -13.28
CA LEU A 16 18.88 2.78 -13.46
C LEU A 16 18.99 4.20 -14.04
N ASP A 17 20.19 4.67 -14.37
CA ASP A 17 20.47 6.06 -14.79
C ASP A 17 20.01 7.13 -13.76
N GLU A 18 20.01 6.78 -12.46
CA GLU A 18 19.55 7.63 -11.35
C GLU A 18 20.70 8.31 -10.58
N LEU A 19 21.94 8.12 -11.03
CA LEU A 19 23.11 8.78 -10.44
C LEU A 19 23.36 10.17 -11.06
N PRO A 20 23.69 11.19 -10.25
CA PRO A 20 24.26 12.44 -10.71
C PRO A 20 25.48 12.23 -11.65
N PRO A 21 25.71 13.11 -12.65
CA PRO A 21 26.74 12.90 -13.67
C PRO A 21 28.17 12.69 -13.12
N ASN A 22 28.51 13.41 -12.05
CA ASN A 22 29.80 13.31 -11.37
C ASN A 22 30.01 11.96 -10.67
N GLU A 23 28.96 11.38 -10.10
CA GLU A 23 28.99 10.07 -9.42
C GLU A 23 28.97 8.93 -10.45
N ALA A 24 28.19 9.08 -11.52
CA ALA A 24 28.19 8.13 -12.64
C ALA A 24 29.58 7.99 -13.28
N GLU A 25 30.32 9.09 -13.44
CA GLU A 25 31.72 9.06 -13.93
C GLU A 25 32.70 8.36 -12.96
N GLN A 26 32.42 8.36 -11.66
CA GLN A 26 33.23 7.61 -10.69
C GLN A 26 32.97 6.12 -10.83
N VAL A 27 31.70 5.71 -10.97
CA VAL A 27 31.33 4.31 -11.22
C VAL A 27 31.92 3.83 -12.55
N ARG A 28 31.86 4.61 -13.63
CA ARG A 28 32.47 4.27 -14.93
C ARG A 28 33.97 4.02 -14.81
N ARG A 29 34.69 4.91 -14.11
CA ARG A 29 36.13 4.75 -13.88
C ARG A 29 36.45 3.52 -13.04
N ALA A 30 35.66 3.25 -12.00
CA ALA A 30 35.85 2.06 -11.17
C ALA A 30 35.58 0.76 -11.92
N VAL A 31 34.53 0.69 -12.73
CA VAL A 31 34.25 -0.47 -13.60
C VAL A 31 35.38 -0.70 -14.61
N ALA A 32 35.97 0.37 -15.14
CA ALA A 32 37.08 0.26 -16.10
C ALA A 32 38.43 -0.16 -15.46
N SER A 33 38.59 0.07 -14.15
CA SER A 33 39.85 -0.17 -13.42
C SER A 33 39.83 -1.39 -12.51
N ASP A 34 38.65 -1.84 -12.08
CA ASP A 34 38.48 -2.94 -11.15
C ASP A 34 37.56 -4.05 -11.71
N PRO A 35 38.13 -5.22 -12.05
CA PRO A 35 37.35 -6.38 -12.52
C PRO A 35 36.27 -6.85 -11.54
N VAL A 36 36.46 -6.67 -10.23
CA VAL A 36 35.50 -7.09 -9.21
C VAL A 36 34.25 -6.22 -9.24
N VAL A 37 34.43 -4.90 -9.43
CA VAL A 37 33.31 -3.96 -9.56
C VAL A 37 32.56 -4.22 -10.87
N ALA A 38 33.27 -4.51 -11.95
CA ALA A 38 32.67 -4.91 -13.22
C ALA A 38 31.82 -6.19 -13.06
N GLN A 39 32.35 -7.21 -12.38
CA GLN A 39 31.63 -8.45 -12.13
C GLN A 39 30.35 -8.24 -11.30
N LYS A 40 30.40 -7.39 -10.26
CA LYS A 40 29.22 -7.04 -9.46
C LYS A 40 28.15 -6.33 -10.28
N LEU A 41 28.55 -5.41 -11.16
CA LEU A 41 27.63 -4.70 -12.05
C LEU A 41 26.93 -5.67 -13.02
N ASP A 42 27.67 -6.65 -13.55
CA ASP A 42 27.10 -7.68 -14.42
C ASP A 42 26.16 -8.63 -13.69
N GLN A 43 26.47 -9.00 -12.43
CA GLN A 43 25.56 -9.78 -11.58
C GLN A 43 24.24 -9.05 -11.33
N LEU A 44 24.29 -7.75 -11.03
CA LEU A 44 23.10 -6.92 -10.85
C LEU A 44 22.28 -6.83 -12.15
N ARG A 45 22.93 -6.69 -13.31
CA ARG A 45 22.26 -6.71 -14.62
C ARG A 45 21.56 -8.04 -14.88
N GLN A 46 22.24 -9.16 -14.64
CA GLN A 46 21.67 -10.51 -14.83
C GLN A 46 20.47 -10.76 -13.90
N SER A 47 20.58 -10.34 -12.64
CA SER A 47 19.47 -10.40 -11.68
C SER A 47 18.26 -9.58 -12.15
N GLY A 48 18.49 -8.37 -12.66
CA GLY A 48 17.45 -7.53 -13.24
C GLY A 48 16.77 -8.16 -14.46
N GLU A 49 17.54 -8.79 -15.35
CA GLU A 49 16.99 -9.53 -16.49
C GLU A 49 16.18 -10.76 -16.05
N GLU A 50 16.63 -11.50 -15.05
CA GLU A 50 15.89 -12.64 -14.50
C GLU A 50 14.56 -12.18 -13.88
N LEU A 51 14.56 -11.04 -13.17
CA LEU A 51 13.34 -10.43 -12.63
C LEU A 51 12.37 -10.05 -13.75
N LEU A 52 12.84 -9.44 -14.83
CA LEU A 52 12.02 -9.08 -16.00
C LEU A 52 11.49 -10.31 -16.75
N ARG A 53 12.24 -11.42 -16.78
CA ARG A 53 11.76 -12.70 -17.34
C ARG A 53 10.69 -13.33 -16.46
N ARG A 54 10.87 -13.30 -15.14
CA ARG A 54 9.91 -13.83 -14.15
C ARG A 54 8.65 -12.98 -14.08
N TYR A 55 8.77 -11.66 -14.30
CA TYR A 55 7.66 -10.71 -14.32
C TYR A 55 7.66 -9.85 -15.60
N PRO A 56 7.26 -10.41 -16.76
CA PRO A 56 7.27 -9.71 -18.02
C PRO A 56 6.44 -8.41 -17.99
N PRO A 57 6.97 -7.27 -18.48
CA PRO A 57 6.22 -6.01 -18.57
C PRO A 57 4.92 -6.14 -19.39
N GLY A 58 4.86 -7.11 -20.32
CA GLY A 58 3.68 -7.43 -21.12
C GLY A 58 2.47 -7.92 -20.30
N LEU A 59 2.68 -8.43 -19.08
CA LEU A 59 1.58 -8.74 -18.16
C LEU A 59 0.83 -7.47 -17.70
N PHE A 60 1.41 -6.28 -17.92
CA PHE A 60 0.85 -4.99 -17.54
C PHE A 60 0.44 -4.11 -18.74
N THR A 61 0.79 -4.46 -19.99
CA THR A 61 0.55 -3.59 -21.17
C THR A 61 -0.91 -3.52 -21.58
N ALA A 62 -1.70 -4.59 -21.41
CA ALA A 62 -3.14 -4.57 -21.71
C ALA A 62 -3.89 -3.51 -20.85
N LYS A 63 -3.49 -3.33 -19.59
CA LYS A 63 -4.09 -2.33 -18.69
C LYS A 63 -3.59 -0.90 -18.91
N ILE A 64 -2.49 -0.71 -19.63
CA ILE A 64 -1.94 0.61 -19.99
C ILE A 64 -2.59 1.13 -21.27
N ARG A 65 -2.84 0.25 -22.25
CA ARG A 65 -3.47 0.64 -23.53
C ARG A 65 -4.90 1.15 -23.35
N ASP A 66 -5.67 0.54 -22.44
CA ASP A 66 -7.04 0.95 -22.11
C ASP A 66 -7.13 2.24 -21.27
N ARG A 67 -5.99 2.75 -20.77
CA ARG A 67 -5.90 3.99 -19.99
C ARG A 67 -5.22 5.13 -20.73
N MET A 68 -4.65 4.86 -21.91
CA MET A 68 -4.25 5.93 -22.80
C MET A 68 -5.52 6.53 -23.40
N PRO A 69 -5.81 7.83 -23.18
CA PRO A 69 -6.83 8.48 -23.98
C PRO A 69 -6.46 8.28 -25.46
N PRO A 70 -7.46 8.08 -26.35
CA PRO A 70 -7.18 8.01 -27.78
C PRO A 70 -6.33 9.24 -28.13
N ALA A 71 -5.22 9.01 -28.83
CA ALA A 71 -4.38 10.10 -29.30
C ALA A 71 -5.25 11.00 -30.17
N GLU A 72 -5.74 12.10 -29.61
CA GLU A 72 -6.47 13.09 -30.38
C GLU A 72 -5.51 13.54 -31.48
N PRO A 73 -5.93 13.51 -32.76
CA PRO A 73 -5.12 14.07 -33.82
C PRO A 73 -4.90 15.54 -33.46
N ARG A 74 -3.68 15.88 -33.05
CA ARG A 74 -3.25 17.26 -32.84
C ARG A 74 -3.47 17.99 -34.16
N ARG A 75 -4.62 18.65 -34.29
CA ARG A 75 -4.80 19.68 -35.32
C ARG A 75 -3.76 20.74 -35.01
N ALA A 76 -2.81 20.89 -35.93
CA ALA A 76 -1.81 21.94 -35.85
C ALA A 76 -2.53 23.29 -35.65
N PRO A 77 -2.20 24.07 -34.61
CA PRO A 77 -2.75 25.40 -34.49
C PRO A 77 -2.15 26.27 -35.60
N ALA A 78 -3.01 26.91 -36.39
CA ALA A 78 -2.61 27.96 -37.31
C ALA A 78 -1.97 29.10 -36.49
N VAL A 79 -0.69 29.37 -36.77
CA VAL A 79 0.07 30.44 -36.13
C VAL A 79 -0.52 31.77 -36.59
N ARG A 80 -1.19 32.48 -35.69
CA ARG A 80 -1.46 33.91 -35.85
C ARG A 80 -0.65 34.68 -34.82
N SER A 81 0.40 35.30 -35.33
CA SER A 81 1.31 36.22 -34.64
C SER A 81 0.55 37.43 -34.10
N VAL A 82 0.64 37.67 -32.78
CA VAL A 82 0.37 39.00 -32.22
C VAL A 82 1.46 39.33 -31.20
N PHE A 83 2.36 40.19 -31.69
CA PHE A 83 3.17 41.21 -31.05
C PHE A 83 3.28 41.27 -29.51
N PHE A 84 4.53 41.24 -29.07
CA PHE A 84 4.99 41.64 -27.74
C PHE A 84 4.76 43.14 -27.50
N SER A 85 4.29 43.49 -26.29
CA SER A 85 4.65 44.75 -25.64
C SER A 85 4.82 44.52 -24.12
N PRO A 86 5.91 45.00 -23.49
CA PRO A 86 6.18 44.78 -22.07
C PRO A 86 5.88 46.04 -21.25
N VAL A 87 4.96 45.98 -20.28
CA VAL A 87 4.83 47.01 -19.23
C VAL A 87 4.38 46.39 -17.90
N SER A 88 5.33 46.36 -16.97
CA SER A 88 5.27 46.71 -15.54
C SER A 88 4.11 46.25 -14.61
N LEU A 89 4.53 45.45 -13.62
CA LEU A 89 4.45 45.72 -12.16
C LEU A 89 3.07 45.91 -11.50
N ALA A 90 2.61 44.92 -10.73
CA ALA A 90 2.25 45.05 -9.29
C ALA A 90 1.42 43.86 -8.75
N LEU A 91 1.95 43.25 -7.68
CA LEU A 91 1.27 42.78 -6.45
C LEU A 91 -0.19 42.26 -6.53
N LEU A 92 -0.36 40.94 -6.36
CA LEU A 92 -1.31 40.27 -5.45
C LEU A 92 -1.13 38.75 -5.62
N SER A 93 -0.63 38.03 -4.60
CA SER A 93 -1.43 37.20 -3.68
C SER A 93 -1.98 35.88 -4.25
N VAL A 94 -1.92 34.84 -3.41
CA VAL A 94 -2.68 33.58 -3.46
C VAL A 94 -2.01 32.40 -4.20
N MET A 95 -1.71 31.37 -3.42
CA MET A 95 -1.59 29.96 -3.80
C MET A 95 -0.78 29.64 -5.06
N VAL A 96 0.52 29.40 -4.86
CA VAL A 96 1.18 28.27 -5.53
C VAL A 96 1.01 27.08 -4.58
N ILE A 97 -0.17 26.45 -4.54
CA ILE A 97 -0.40 25.14 -5.16
C ILE A 97 0.83 24.27 -4.82
N ALA A 98 0.89 23.64 -3.65
CA ALA A 98 0.18 22.40 -3.33
C ALA A 98 0.14 21.39 -4.52
N GLY A 99 1.15 21.41 -5.38
CA GLY A 99 1.26 20.60 -6.59
C GLY A 99 2.46 19.65 -6.58
N LEU A 100 3.12 19.48 -5.42
CA LEU A 100 4.25 18.55 -5.24
C LEU A 100 3.93 17.55 -4.13
N SER A 101 2.81 16.84 -4.29
CA SER A 101 2.40 15.75 -3.41
C SER A 101 1.74 14.65 -4.25
N LEU A 102 2.57 13.72 -4.70
CA LEU A 102 2.24 12.34 -5.11
C LEU A 102 1.03 12.14 -6.05
N PRO A 103 1.25 11.95 -7.38
CA PRO A 103 0.33 11.17 -8.19
C PRO A 103 0.55 9.65 -8.01
N PHE A 104 1.00 9.18 -6.84
CA PHE A 104 1.14 7.75 -6.53
C PHE A 104 -0.10 7.14 -5.84
N PHE A 105 -1.10 7.94 -5.45
CA PHE A 105 -2.21 7.47 -4.62
C PHE A 105 -3.55 7.23 -5.34
N ARG A 106 -3.57 7.15 -6.67
CA ARG A 106 -4.83 6.95 -7.43
C ARG A 106 -4.94 5.67 -8.25
N GLN A 107 -4.15 4.64 -7.93
CA GLN A 107 -4.21 3.36 -8.65
C GLN A 107 -4.21 2.10 -7.77
N ALA A 108 -4.69 2.18 -6.53
CA ALA A 108 -5.04 0.98 -5.74
C ALA A 108 -6.47 0.47 -5.98
N ASN A 109 -7.17 0.97 -7.02
CA ASN A 109 -8.61 0.75 -7.20
C ASN A 109 -8.98 -0.04 -8.47
N ARG A 110 -8.10 -0.92 -8.98
CA ARG A 110 -8.46 -1.94 -9.98
C ARG A 110 -7.60 -3.20 -9.85
N GLU A 111 -7.90 -3.99 -8.84
CA GLU A 111 -8.25 -5.41 -9.00
C GLU A 111 -8.72 -5.92 -7.64
N ALA A 112 -10.03 -5.79 -7.42
CA ALA A 112 -10.70 -6.72 -6.53
C ALA A 112 -10.49 -8.13 -7.11
N PRO A 113 -10.21 -9.15 -6.29
CA PRO A 113 -10.17 -10.54 -6.76
C PRO A 113 -11.50 -10.89 -7.44
N PRO A 114 -11.52 -11.87 -8.37
CA PRO A 114 -12.74 -12.27 -9.04
C PRO A 114 -13.79 -12.56 -7.97
N THR A 115 -14.88 -11.82 -8.05
CA THR A 115 -16.13 -12.14 -7.36
C THR A 115 -16.45 -13.57 -7.74
N GLN A 116 -16.11 -14.53 -6.88
CA GLN A 116 -16.84 -15.78 -6.87
C GLN A 116 -18.28 -15.39 -6.57
N GLU A 117 -19.11 -15.55 -7.60
CA GLU A 117 -20.55 -15.37 -7.50
C GLU A 117 -21.08 -16.12 -6.28
N GLY A 118 -22.00 -15.48 -5.56
CA GLY A 118 -22.95 -16.23 -4.75
C GLY A 118 -22.83 -16.13 -3.24
N VAL A 119 -22.32 -15.04 -2.65
CA VAL A 119 -22.79 -14.66 -1.31
C VAL A 119 -23.16 -13.19 -1.28
N ARG A 120 -24.31 -12.90 -1.89
CA ARG A 120 -25.17 -11.79 -1.47
C ARG A 120 -25.63 -12.14 -0.04
N GLY A 121 -24.71 -11.98 0.91
CA GLY A 121 -25.00 -12.14 2.32
C GLY A 121 -26.12 -11.17 2.66
N LYS A 122 -27.20 -11.70 3.26
CA LYS A 122 -28.28 -10.90 3.85
C LYS A 122 -27.68 -9.66 4.52
N GLY A 123 -28.21 -8.51 4.13
CA GLY A 123 -27.64 -7.20 4.41
C GLY A 123 -27.57 -6.87 5.90
N ASP A 124 -26.70 -5.90 6.19
CA ASP A 124 -26.67 -5.02 7.37
C ASP A 124 -25.51 -5.16 8.36
N GLU A 125 -24.58 -6.10 8.15
CA GLU A 125 -23.40 -6.21 9.03
C GLU A 125 -22.10 -5.73 8.39
N THR A 126 -21.45 -4.80 9.10
CA THR A 126 -20.07 -4.39 8.87
C THR A 126 -19.16 -5.62 8.91
N ARG A 127 -18.31 -5.79 7.89
CA ARG A 127 -17.42 -6.96 7.78
C ARG A 127 -16.00 -6.56 7.39
N LEU A 128 -15.04 -7.21 8.04
CA LEU A 128 -13.64 -7.20 7.63
C LEU A 128 -13.34 -8.49 6.85
N LEU A 129 -12.71 -8.34 5.69
CA LEU A 129 -12.26 -9.42 4.83
C LEU A 129 -10.73 -9.39 4.78
N VAL A 130 -10.12 -10.57 4.90
CA VAL A 130 -8.68 -10.74 4.95
C VAL A 130 -8.28 -11.68 3.83
N PHE A 131 -7.28 -11.32 3.05
CA PHE A 131 -6.82 -12.11 1.91
C PHE A 131 -5.32 -12.33 1.98
N LEU A 132 -4.89 -13.57 1.78
CA LEU A 132 -3.49 -13.94 1.62
C LEU A 132 -3.09 -13.86 0.16
N LYS A 133 -1.97 -13.20 -0.13
CA LYS A 133 -1.32 -13.23 -1.44
C LYS A 133 -0.31 -14.38 -1.46
N THR A 134 -0.46 -15.28 -2.42
CA THR A 134 0.42 -16.43 -2.67
C THR A 134 0.94 -16.36 -4.10
N ALA A 135 1.92 -17.21 -4.44
CA ALA A 135 2.41 -17.34 -5.82
C ALA A 135 1.29 -17.78 -6.80
N GLU A 136 0.31 -18.54 -6.30
CA GLU A 136 -0.81 -19.09 -7.07
C GLU A 136 -2.00 -18.12 -7.18
N GLY A 137 -1.97 -16.99 -6.46
CA GLY A 137 -3.01 -15.97 -6.49
C GLY A 137 -3.45 -15.51 -5.10
N VAL A 138 -4.70 -15.04 -5.01
CA VAL A 138 -5.26 -14.45 -3.79
C VAL A 138 -6.28 -15.41 -3.16
N ARG A 139 -6.07 -15.75 -1.89
CA ARG A 139 -6.95 -16.64 -1.12
C ARG A 139 -7.56 -15.88 0.05
N GLN A 140 -8.89 -15.93 0.21
CA GLN A 140 -9.54 -15.35 1.39
C GLN A 140 -9.24 -16.20 2.64
N LEU A 141 -8.90 -15.53 3.74
CA LEU A 141 -8.69 -16.14 5.05
C LEU A 141 -9.97 -16.06 5.89
N SER A 142 -10.27 -17.14 6.60
CA SER A 142 -11.30 -17.19 7.63
C SER A 142 -10.76 -16.75 8.98
N ASN A 143 -11.65 -16.43 9.92
CA ASN A 143 -11.27 -16.24 11.32
C ASN A 143 -10.57 -17.50 11.86
N GLY A 144 -9.45 -17.35 12.56
CA GLY A 144 -8.60 -18.43 13.05
C GLY A 144 -7.75 -19.12 11.98
N ALA A 145 -7.66 -18.55 10.77
CA ALA A 145 -6.80 -19.12 9.73
C ALA A 145 -5.33 -19.04 10.15
N LYS A 146 -4.59 -20.12 9.88
CA LYS A 146 -3.16 -20.18 10.10
C LYS A 146 -2.40 -19.46 8.97
N VAL A 147 -1.39 -18.70 9.36
CA VAL A 147 -0.54 -17.92 8.46
C VAL A 147 0.93 -18.02 8.88
N GLY A 148 1.80 -18.02 7.89
CA GLY A 148 3.24 -18.11 8.06
C GLY A 148 3.89 -16.75 8.33
N ARG A 149 5.18 -16.80 8.68
CA ARG A 149 6.04 -15.60 8.66
C ARG A 149 6.14 -15.07 7.23
N ASN A 150 6.17 -13.75 7.09
CA ASN A 150 6.36 -13.04 5.81
C ASN A 150 5.20 -13.17 4.82
N ASP A 151 4.11 -13.82 5.20
CA ASP A 151 2.87 -13.84 4.43
C ASP A 151 2.39 -12.41 4.16
N ILE A 152 1.96 -12.15 2.93
CA ILE A 152 1.46 -10.84 2.53
C ILE A 152 -0.06 -10.86 2.60
N VAL A 153 -0.61 -10.03 3.48
CA VAL A 153 -2.03 -9.93 3.74
C VAL A 153 -2.59 -8.63 3.17
N GLN A 154 -3.74 -8.74 2.50
CA GLN A 154 -4.55 -7.62 2.03
C GLN A 154 -5.86 -7.57 2.81
N LEU A 155 -6.15 -6.40 3.37
CA LEU A 155 -7.43 -6.15 4.04
C LEU A 155 -8.42 -5.51 3.07
N SER A 156 -9.70 -5.84 3.23
CA SER A 156 -10.83 -5.14 2.63
C SER A 156 -11.97 -5.04 3.62
N TYR A 157 -12.80 -4.01 3.49
CA TYR A 157 -13.95 -3.82 4.38
C TYR A 157 -15.27 -3.70 3.62
N TYR A 158 -16.35 -4.12 4.26
CA TYR A 158 -17.72 -3.83 3.87
C TYR A 158 -18.37 -3.01 4.99
N SER A 159 -18.78 -1.78 4.69
CA SER A 159 -19.27 -0.82 5.70
C SER A 159 -20.73 -1.02 6.12
N ALA A 160 -21.51 -1.81 5.38
CA ALA A 160 -22.93 -2.06 5.63
C ALA A 160 -23.76 -0.79 5.98
N GLY A 161 -23.46 0.33 5.31
CA GLY A 161 -24.17 1.59 5.49
C GLY A 161 -23.58 2.54 6.55
N GLN A 162 -22.64 2.08 7.37
CA GLN A 162 -21.90 2.92 8.32
C GLN A 162 -21.07 3.97 7.60
N LYS A 163 -20.98 5.17 8.18
CA LYS A 163 -20.38 6.34 7.53
C LYS A 163 -18.89 6.48 7.79
N TYR A 164 -18.43 6.08 8.97
CA TYR A 164 -17.05 6.26 9.42
C TYR A 164 -16.51 4.96 9.99
N GLY A 165 -15.21 4.72 9.85
CA GLY A 165 -14.61 3.52 10.41
C GLY A 165 -13.10 3.55 10.52
N VAL A 166 -12.60 2.69 11.41
CA VAL A 166 -11.20 2.55 11.78
C VAL A 166 -10.84 1.07 11.73
N ILE A 167 -9.68 0.75 11.18
CA ILE A 167 -9.13 -0.60 11.18
C ILE A 167 -7.79 -0.59 11.91
N LEU A 168 -7.75 -1.29 13.04
CA LEU A 168 -6.55 -1.48 13.85
C LEU A 168 -6.27 -2.98 13.96
N SER A 169 -5.04 -3.29 14.30
CA SER A 169 -4.60 -4.66 14.59
C SER A 169 -3.83 -4.69 15.90
N LEU A 170 -3.84 -5.85 16.54
CA LEU A 170 -3.08 -6.15 17.74
C LEU A 170 -2.27 -7.42 17.52
N ASP A 171 -0.95 -7.32 17.63
CA ASP A 171 -0.07 -8.48 17.54
C ASP A 171 0.04 -9.25 18.88
N GLY A 172 0.74 -10.38 18.84
CA GLY A 172 1.02 -11.20 20.02
C GLY A 172 1.92 -10.56 21.09
N GLN A 173 2.59 -9.44 20.77
CA GLN A 173 3.41 -8.68 21.71
C GLN A 173 2.63 -7.49 22.33
N GLY A 174 1.40 -7.26 21.86
CA GLY A 174 0.55 -6.16 22.31
C GLY A 174 0.74 -4.85 21.52
N SER A 175 1.50 -4.86 20.43
CA SER A 175 1.66 -3.68 19.57
C SER A 175 0.40 -3.44 18.75
N ILE A 176 0.00 -2.17 18.64
CA ILE A 176 -1.20 -1.75 17.91
C ILE A 176 -0.81 -1.08 16.59
N THR A 177 -1.07 -1.75 15.48
CA THR A 177 -0.87 -1.20 14.13
C THR A 177 -2.16 -0.65 13.56
N GLN A 178 -2.09 0.52 12.93
CA GLN A 178 -3.22 1.21 12.32
C GLN A 178 -3.19 1.05 10.81
N HIS A 179 -4.25 0.46 10.28
CA HIS A 179 -4.42 0.18 8.85
C HIS A 179 -5.37 1.18 8.18
N LEU A 180 -6.38 1.66 8.91
CA LEU A 180 -7.31 2.70 8.45
C LEU A 180 -7.67 3.66 9.59
N PRO A 181 -7.51 4.99 9.42
CA PRO A 181 -6.86 5.64 8.27
C PRO A 181 -5.35 5.35 8.24
N GLU A 182 -4.70 5.41 7.08
CA GLU A 182 -3.23 5.24 7.00
C GLU A 182 -2.48 6.29 7.83
N GLN A 183 -3.03 7.51 7.90
CA GLN A 183 -2.51 8.62 8.69
C GLN A 183 -3.66 9.40 9.32
N GLY A 184 -3.38 10.04 10.46
CA GLY A 184 -4.34 10.89 11.18
C GLY A 184 -5.05 10.20 12.34
N ALA A 185 -5.77 11.01 13.11
CA ALA A 185 -6.34 10.62 14.40
C ALA A 185 -7.88 10.54 14.39
N GLN A 186 -8.53 10.71 13.23
CA GLN A 186 -9.99 10.70 13.08
C GLN A 186 -10.41 9.60 12.10
N ALA A 187 -11.53 8.93 12.40
CA ALA A 187 -12.10 7.92 11.53
C ALA A 187 -12.47 8.54 10.16
N PRO A 188 -11.91 8.05 9.03
CA PRO A 188 -12.27 8.53 7.71
C PRO A 188 -13.67 8.08 7.32
N ALA A 189 -14.25 8.79 6.34
CA ALA A 189 -15.49 8.36 5.71
C ALA A 189 -15.28 7.05 4.94
N LEU A 190 -16.23 6.13 5.06
CA LEU A 190 -16.20 4.82 4.42
C LEU A 190 -16.89 4.83 3.06
N SER A 191 -16.35 4.01 2.15
CA SER A 191 -17.01 3.69 0.90
C SER A 191 -18.22 2.78 1.15
N LYS A 192 -19.33 3.02 0.44
CA LYS A 192 -20.60 2.30 0.60
C LYS A 192 -20.81 1.27 -0.51
N GLY A 193 -21.64 0.27 -0.24
CA GLY A 193 -22.26 -0.59 -1.26
C GLY A 193 -21.38 -1.68 -1.86
N ARG A 194 -20.09 -1.75 -1.52
CA ARG A 194 -19.18 -2.81 -1.96
C ARG A 194 -18.06 -3.07 -0.97
N ALA A 195 -17.40 -4.22 -1.11
CA ALA A 195 -16.14 -4.46 -0.43
C ALA A 195 -15.08 -3.50 -0.98
N THR A 196 -14.39 -2.80 -0.09
CA THR A 196 -13.37 -1.80 -0.43
C THR A 196 -12.02 -2.29 0.09
N PRO A 197 -11.05 -2.59 -0.79
CA PRO A 197 -9.70 -2.92 -0.37
C PRO A 197 -9.01 -1.69 0.22
N LEU A 198 -8.16 -1.93 1.22
CA LEU A 198 -7.24 -0.90 1.71
C LEU A 198 -6.15 -0.64 0.66
N PRO A 199 -5.54 0.56 0.63
CA PRO A 199 -4.57 0.90 -0.42
C PRO A 199 -3.30 0.04 -0.39
N SER A 200 -2.94 -0.45 0.80
CA SER A 200 -1.72 -1.23 1.04
C SER A 200 -2.03 -2.65 1.52
N ALA A 201 -1.17 -3.58 1.11
CA ALA A 201 -1.01 -4.88 1.73
C ALA A 201 0.20 -4.82 2.67
N PHE A 202 0.22 -5.65 3.70
CA PHE A 202 1.35 -5.70 4.64
C PHE A 202 1.84 -7.12 4.83
N ARG A 203 3.09 -7.20 5.26
CA ARG A 203 3.79 -8.45 5.55
C ARG A 203 3.62 -8.79 7.03
N LEU A 204 3.22 -10.02 7.32
CA LEU A 204 3.14 -10.52 8.69
C LEU A 204 4.54 -10.70 9.28
N ASP A 205 4.67 -10.27 10.54
CA ASP A 205 5.89 -10.34 11.33
C ASP A 205 6.10 -11.73 11.99
N GLU A 206 7.02 -11.81 12.94
CA GLU A 206 7.30 -13.00 13.76
C GLU A 206 6.62 -12.98 15.14
N ALA A 207 5.48 -12.30 15.30
CA ALA A 207 4.80 -12.29 16.60
C ALA A 207 4.31 -13.70 16.98
N PRO A 208 4.50 -14.18 18.23
CA PRO A 208 4.39 -15.60 18.60
C PRO A 208 2.98 -16.20 18.54
N THR A 209 1.92 -15.40 18.72
CA THR A 209 0.55 -15.91 18.90
C THR A 209 -0.40 -15.60 17.73
N GLY A 210 0.02 -14.77 16.78
CA GLY A 210 -0.83 -14.28 15.70
C GLY A 210 -1.20 -12.80 15.82
N GLU A 211 -2.22 -12.39 15.07
CA GLU A 211 -2.64 -11.00 14.96
C GLU A 211 -4.17 -10.88 14.87
N ILE A 212 -4.75 -10.01 15.71
CA ILE A 212 -6.20 -9.73 15.72
C ILE A 212 -6.45 -8.41 15.03
N PHE A 213 -7.29 -8.42 14.00
CA PHE A 213 -7.77 -7.23 13.30
C PHE A 213 -9.14 -6.83 13.79
N PHE A 214 -9.32 -5.54 14.04
CA PHE A 214 -10.57 -4.92 14.46
C PHE A 214 -10.99 -3.89 13.42
N PHE A 215 -12.19 -4.04 12.89
CA PHE A 215 -12.86 -3.02 12.11
C PHE A 215 -14.01 -2.44 12.91
N VAL A 216 -13.88 -1.18 13.34
CA VAL A 216 -14.88 -0.48 14.15
C VAL A 216 -15.52 0.62 13.30
N THR A 217 -16.84 0.72 13.35
CA THR A 217 -17.61 1.65 12.51
C THR A 217 -18.69 2.39 13.29
N SER A 218 -19.03 3.60 12.83
CA SER A 218 -20.10 4.43 13.38
C SER A 218 -20.74 5.30 12.30
N ASN A 219 -21.96 5.79 12.58
CA ASN A 219 -22.65 6.79 11.78
C ASN A 219 -22.19 8.23 12.05
N GLN A 220 -21.42 8.44 13.12
CA GLN A 220 -20.81 9.72 13.48
C GLN A 220 -19.29 9.64 13.36
N PRO A 221 -18.58 10.74 13.06
CA PRO A 221 -17.13 10.78 13.12
C PRO A 221 -16.64 10.53 14.54
N PHE A 222 -15.52 9.84 14.70
CA PHE A 222 -14.96 9.50 16.00
C PHE A 222 -13.43 9.44 15.97
N PRO A 223 -12.75 9.69 17.10
CA PRO A 223 -11.30 9.63 17.16
C PRO A 223 -10.80 8.19 17.14
N VAL A 224 -9.70 7.94 16.43
CA VAL A 224 -8.99 6.65 16.42
C VAL A 224 -8.58 6.23 17.84
N GLN A 225 -8.26 7.22 18.69
CA GLN A 225 -7.83 6.99 20.06
C GLN A 225 -8.85 6.21 20.90
N LEU A 226 -10.16 6.42 20.67
CA LEU A 226 -11.23 5.68 21.35
C LEU A 226 -11.08 4.16 21.16
N VAL A 227 -10.71 3.73 19.96
CA VAL A 227 -10.50 2.31 19.65
C VAL A 227 -9.19 1.81 20.26
N ARG A 228 -8.12 2.61 20.19
CA ARG A 228 -6.82 2.28 20.81
C ARG A 228 -6.93 2.08 22.32
N ASP A 229 -7.66 2.94 23.01
CA ASP A 229 -7.88 2.84 24.46
C ASP A 229 -8.69 1.58 24.80
N ALA A 230 -9.72 1.27 24.01
CA ALA A 230 -10.49 0.03 24.16
C ALA A 230 -9.62 -1.24 23.93
N MET A 231 -8.61 -1.17 23.06
CA MET A 231 -7.65 -2.25 22.83
C MET A 231 -6.60 -2.38 23.95
N ARG A 232 -6.29 -1.31 24.67
CA ARG A 232 -5.32 -1.33 25.78
C ARG A 232 -5.91 -1.78 27.10
N THR A 233 -7.23 -1.67 27.26
CA THR A 233 -7.90 -2.04 28.51
C THR A 233 -7.66 -3.54 28.79
N PRO A 234 -6.98 -3.90 29.89
CA PRO A 234 -6.69 -5.29 30.20
C PRO A 234 -8.01 -6.03 30.44
N LYS A 235 -8.27 -7.08 29.66
CA LYS A 235 -9.24 -8.11 30.05
C LYS A 235 -8.44 -9.24 30.68
N THR A 236 -8.70 -9.52 31.95
CA THR A 236 -8.22 -10.71 32.65
C THR A 236 -8.66 -11.94 31.87
N GLY A 237 -7.71 -12.77 31.43
CA GLY A 237 -7.97 -13.90 30.53
C GLY A 237 -7.83 -13.50 29.06
N TRP A 238 -6.64 -13.71 28.50
CA TRP A 238 -6.31 -13.41 27.10
C TRP A 238 -6.82 -14.54 26.20
N ASP A 239 -8.14 -14.56 25.93
CA ASP A 239 -8.67 -15.43 24.88
C ASP A 239 -8.55 -14.74 23.52
N HIS A 240 -7.51 -15.14 22.81
CA HIS A 240 -7.20 -14.73 21.44
C HIS A 240 -8.36 -14.97 20.45
N ARG A 241 -9.26 -15.90 20.74
CA ARG A 241 -10.22 -16.42 19.75
C ARG A 241 -11.48 -15.55 19.61
N SER A 242 -11.77 -14.69 20.58
CA SER A 242 -13.04 -13.94 20.60
C SER A 242 -12.95 -12.53 21.20
N ARG A 243 -11.83 -11.84 21.02
CA ARG A 243 -11.67 -10.48 21.57
C ARG A 243 -12.66 -9.51 20.90
N ARG A 244 -13.70 -9.14 21.64
CA ARG A 244 -14.57 -7.99 21.33
C ARG A 244 -14.19 -6.80 22.19
N LEU A 245 -14.09 -5.63 21.55
CA LEU A 245 -13.85 -4.36 22.21
C LEU A 245 -15.12 -3.91 22.93
N SER A 246 -14.95 -3.41 24.15
CA SER A 246 -16.03 -2.75 24.88
C SER A 246 -16.13 -1.31 24.37
N LEU A 247 -17.10 -1.06 23.49
CA LEU A 247 -17.32 0.24 22.86
C LEU A 247 -18.68 0.82 23.30
N PRO A 248 -18.85 2.15 23.29
CA PRO A 248 -20.14 2.78 23.57
C PRO A 248 -21.24 2.29 22.61
N ALA A 249 -22.50 2.55 22.97
CA ALA A 249 -23.62 2.31 22.06
C ALA A 249 -23.46 3.10 20.75
N GLY A 250 -23.94 2.52 19.64
CA GLY A 250 -23.87 3.14 18.31
C GLY A 250 -22.64 2.78 17.48
N TYR A 251 -21.69 2.01 18.05
CA TYR A 251 -20.57 1.43 17.31
C TYR A 251 -20.87 0.00 16.89
N GLN A 252 -20.45 -0.37 15.68
CA GLN A 252 -20.41 -1.77 15.24
C GLN A 252 -18.95 -2.22 15.13
N GLN A 253 -18.70 -3.52 15.31
CA GLN A 253 -17.36 -4.09 15.16
C GLN A 253 -17.39 -5.42 14.40
N SER A 254 -16.37 -5.63 13.57
CA SER A 254 -16.01 -6.91 12.97
C SER A 254 -14.59 -7.25 13.37
N THR A 255 -14.35 -8.49 13.78
CA THR A 255 -13.04 -8.96 14.22
C THR A 255 -12.61 -10.16 13.38
N VAL A 256 -11.34 -10.20 12.99
CA VAL A 256 -10.71 -11.37 12.35
C VAL A 256 -9.39 -11.64 13.06
N MET A 257 -9.20 -12.86 13.53
CA MET A 257 -7.96 -13.36 14.11
C MET A 257 -7.22 -14.23 13.10
N LEU A 258 -5.92 -14.04 12.97
CA LEU A 258 -5.01 -14.94 12.27
C LEU A 258 -4.08 -15.60 13.28
N GLU A 259 -3.94 -16.92 13.21
CA GLU A 259 -3.05 -17.69 14.07
C GLU A 259 -1.71 -17.90 13.37
N LYS A 260 -0.59 -17.89 14.10
CA LYS A 260 0.68 -18.31 13.49
C LYS A 260 0.70 -19.82 13.31
N GLU A 261 1.29 -20.28 12.22
CA GLU A 261 1.69 -21.68 12.11
C GLU A 261 2.77 -21.99 13.16
N GLU A 262 2.49 -22.94 14.04
CA GLU A 262 3.51 -23.51 14.91
C GLU A 262 4.59 -24.14 14.03
N THR A 263 5.82 -23.62 14.12
CA THR A 263 6.97 -24.29 13.53
C THR A 263 7.20 -25.56 14.36
N ARG A 264 6.91 -26.73 13.79
CA ARG A 264 7.24 -28.03 14.39
C ARG A 264 8.73 -28.31 14.31
#